data_AF-A0AA38FJ41-F1
#
_entry.id   AF-A0AA38FJ41-F1
#
_cell.length_a   1.000
_cell.length_b   1.000
_cell.length_c   1.000
_cell.angle_alpha   90.00
_cell.angle_beta   90.00
_cell.angle_gamma   90.00
#
_symmetry.space_group_name_H-M   'P 1'
#
loop_
_entity.id
_entity.type
_entity.pdbx_description
1 polymer ?
#
loop_
_entity_poly.entity_id
_entity_poly.type
_entity_poly.pdbx_seq_one_letter_code
_entity_poly.pdbx_strand_id
1 'polypeptide(L)'
;NSRLQQKPVSLEESSSTQKSMILPFHAYAPSRTVVGEVVYVNYGGEEDYRMLAEIGVNVTGAIVIARYGDLYRGTVVKTTAKHG
;
A
#
# COMPACT_ATOMS: atom_id res chain seq x y z
N ASN A 1 5.58 -34.06 -15.31
CA ASN A 1 5.00 -33.61 -14.02
C ASN A 1 6.02 -33.68 -12.90
N SER A 2 6.98 -32.75 -12.84
CA SER A 2 7.96 -32.67 -11.74
C SER A 2 7.46 -31.67 -10.70
N ARG A 3 6.87 -32.21 -9.63
CA ARG A 3 6.43 -31.44 -8.46
C ARG A 3 7.68 -30.97 -7.69
N LEU A 4 8.00 -29.69 -7.79
CA LEU A 4 9.04 -29.05 -6.97
C LEU A 4 8.61 -29.15 -5.51
N GLN A 5 9.28 -29.97 -4.71
CA GLN A 5 9.13 -29.96 -3.26
C GLN A 5 9.94 -28.79 -2.70
N GLN A 6 9.26 -27.79 -2.13
CA GLN A 6 9.93 -26.76 -1.35
C GLN A 6 10.46 -27.39 -0.06
N LYS A 7 11.77 -27.24 0.17
CA LYS A 7 12.42 -27.65 1.42
C LYS A 7 11.81 -26.83 2.57
N PRO A 8 11.43 -27.45 3.70
CA PRO A 8 10.84 -26.72 4.82
C PRO A 8 11.87 -25.71 5.33
N VAL A 9 11.48 -24.44 5.33
CA VAL A 9 12.29 -23.36 5.92
C VAL A 9 12.28 -23.57 7.42
N SER A 10 13.46 -23.84 8.00
CA SER A 10 13.65 -23.89 9.44
C SER A 10 13.46 -22.48 9.99
N LEU A 11 12.62 -22.33 11.02
CA LEU A 11 12.30 -21.05 11.66
C LEU A 11 13.46 -20.48 12.51
N GLU A 12 14.60 -21.17 12.56
CA GLU A 12 15.77 -20.81 13.38
C GLU A 12 16.95 -20.23 12.58
N GLU A 13 16.69 -19.50 11.50
CA GLU A 13 17.72 -18.60 10.95
C GLU A 13 17.83 -17.33 11.82
N SER A 14 18.61 -17.53 12.87
CA SER A 14 19.14 -16.57 13.83
C SER A 14 19.55 -15.25 13.20
N SER A 15 19.21 -14.17 13.90
CA SER A 15 19.19 -12.76 13.49
C SER A 15 20.56 -12.09 13.22
N SER A 16 21.53 -12.79 12.62
CA SER A 16 22.87 -12.22 12.33
C SER A 16 23.03 -11.65 10.91
N THR A 17 22.11 -11.92 9.99
CA THR A 17 22.13 -11.39 8.60
C THR A 17 21.33 -10.09 8.43
N GLN A 18 20.57 -9.68 9.46
CA GLN A 18 19.66 -8.52 9.44
C GLN A 18 20.36 -7.15 9.61
N LYS A 19 21.68 -7.10 9.76
CA LYS A 19 22.38 -5.87 10.22
C LYS A 19 22.49 -4.76 9.15
N SER A 20 22.12 -5.03 7.88
CA SER A 20 22.25 -4.03 6.80
C SER A 20 21.04 -3.93 5.86
N MET A 21 19.88 -4.49 6.23
CA MET A 21 18.69 -4.41 5.38
C MET A 21 17.88 -3.15 5.72
N ILE A 22 17.60 -2.34 4.71
CA ILE A 22 16.69 -1.19 4.87
C ILE A 22 15.27 -1.74 4.88
N LEU A 23 14.48 -1.38 5.90
CA LEU A 23 13.08 -1.76 5.99
C LEU A 23 12.30 -1.16 4.80
N PRO A 24 11.27 -1.84 4.27
CA PRO A 24 10.43 -1.27 3.22
C PRO A 24 9.78 0.04 3.68
N PHE A 25 9.90 1.08 2.86
CA PHE A 25 9.33 2.40 3.13
C PHE A 25 9.01 3.11 1.82
N HIS A 26 8.22 4.19 1.91
CA HIS A 26 7.95 5.04 0.76
C HIS A 26 8.93 6.23 0.73
N ALA A 27 9.87 6.19 -0.21
CA ALA A 27 10.86 7.27 -0.36
C ALA A 27 10.17 8.61 -0.63
N TYR A 28 10.67 9.67 0.02
CA TYR A 28 10.14 11.04 -0.01
C TYR A 28 8.77 11.27 0.66
N ALA A 29 8.18 10.25 1.29
CA ALA A 29 6.97 10.45 2.07
C ALA A 29 7.25 11.30 3.32
N PRO A 30 6.35 12.22 3.70
CA PRO A 30 6.50 12.99 4.93
C PRO A 30 6.40 12.07 6.16
N SER A 31 7.25 12.31 7.16
CA SER A 31 7.14 11.63 8.45
C SER A 31 6.02 12.26 9.27
N ARG A 32 4.93 11.51 9.51
CA ARG A 32 3.82 11.89 10.37
C ARG A 32 3.13 10.66 10.96
N THR A 33 2.47 10.85 12.10
CA THR A 33 1.51 9.90 12.68
C THR A 33 0.12 10.47 12.50
N VAL A 34 -0.80 9.67 11.96
CA VAL A 34 -2.19 10.07 11.70
C VAL A 34 -3.14 8.99 12.18
N VAL A 35 -4.37 9.38 12.50
CA VAL A 35 -5.47 8.49 12.85
C VAL A 35 -6.68 8.96 12.06
N GLY A 36 -7.38 8.03 11.43
CA GLY A 36 -8.56 8.32 10.61
C GLY A 36 -9.27 7.03 10.21
N GLU A 37 -10.43 7.18 9.59
CA GLU A 37 -11.14 6.06 8.99
C GLU A 37 -10.31 5.46 7.85
N VAL A 38 -10.51 4.17 7.57
CA VAL A 38 -9.75 3.47 6.52
C VAL A 38 -10.67 3.24 5.33
N VAL A 39 -10.25 3.70 4.15
CA VAL A 39 -10.99 3.48 2.90
C VAL A 39 -10.11 2.73 1.90
N TYR A 40 -10.70 1.73 1.25
CA TYR A 40 -10.05 0.98 0.17
C TYR A 40 -10.42 1.57 -1.19
N VAL A 41 -9.42 1.90 -2.01
CA VAL A 41 -9.60 2.61 -3.30
C VAL A 41 -9.11 1.80 -4.51
N ASN A 42 -9.08 0.46 -4.42
CA ASN A 42 -8.62 -0.39 -5.51
C ASN A 42 -7.19 -0.03 -5.98
N TYR A 43 -6.99 0.59 -7.16
CA TYR A 43 -5.66 1.02 -7.64
C TYR A 43 -5.39 2.51 -7.42
N GLY A 44 -6.39 3.27 -6.94
CA GLY A 44 -6.27 4.69 -6.60
C GLY A 44 -6.28 5.61 -7.82
N GLY A 45 -6.94 5.20 -8.90
CA GLY A 45 -7.19 6.04 -10.06
C GLY A 45 -8.38 6.99 -9.87
N GLU A 46 -8.52 7.98 -10.76
CA GLU A 46 -9.64 8.95 -10.69
C GLU A 46 -11.01 8.26 -10.75
N GLU A 47 -11.13 7.18 -11.53
CA GLU A 47 -12.34 6.36 -11.64
C GLU A 47 -12.72 5.73 -10.29
N ASP A 48 -11.75 5.24 -9.52
CA ASP A 48 -11.98 4.59 -8.23
C ASP A 48 -12.62 5.57 -7.24
N TYR A 49 -12.12 6.82 -7.19
CA TYR A 49 -12.69 7.87 -6.35
C TYR A 49 -14.08 8.32 -6.81
N ARG A 50 -14.32 8.39 -8.13
CA ARG A 50 -15.65 8.72 -8.67
C ARG A 50 -16.68 7.67 -8.26
N MET A 51 -16.35 6.39 -8.40
CA MET A 51 -17.23 5.30 -7.98
C MET A 51 -17.53 5.34 -6.48
N LEU A 52 -16.53 5.63 -5.64
CA LEU A 52 -16.72 5.79 -4.19
C LEU A 52 -17.68 6.94 -3.87
N ALA A 53 -17.53 8.08 -4.54
CA ALA A 53 -18.44 9.21 -4.37
C ALA A 53 -19.88 8.87 -4.81
N GLU A 54 -20.05 8.13 -5.91
CA GLU A 54 -21.36 7.69 -6.41
C GLU A 54 -22.10 6.78 -5.41
N ILE A 55 -21.37 5.96 -4.65
CA ILE A 55 -21.94 5.11 -3.58
C ILE A 55 -22.00 5.80 -2.22
N GLY A 56 -21.68 7.10 -2.14
CA GLY A 56 -21.78 7.91 -0.93
C GLY A 56 -20.62 7.75 0.06
N VAL A 57 -19.47 7.23 -0.37
CA VAL A 57 -18.25 7.14 0.45
C VAL A 57 -17.45 8.44 0.34
N ASN A 58 -17.29 9.14 1.47
CA ASN A 58 -16.41 10.30 1.57
C ASN A 58 -15.01 9.86 2.03
N VAL A 59 -13.98 10.21 1.26
CA VAL A 59 -12.58 9.84 1.55
C VAL A 59 -11.81 10.93 2.28
N THR A 60 -12.38 12.13 2.42
CA THR A 60 -11.68 13.30 2.98
C THR A 60 -11.15 13.02 4.38
N GLY A 61 -9.82 13.09 4.55
CA GLY A 61 -9.17 12.87 5.85
C GLY A 61 -9.08 11.40 6.27
N ALA A 62 -9.47 10.46 5.40
CA ALA A 62 -9.32 9.04 5.63
C ALA A 62 -7.89 8.55 5.30
N ILE A 63 -7.51 7.43 5.89
CA ILE A 63 -6.32 6.66 5.51
C ILE A 63 -6.72 5.76 4.34
N VAL A 64 -6.15 6.04 3.17
CA VAL A 64 -6.47 5.32 1.95
C VAL A 64 -5.53 4.13 1.72
N ILE A 65 -6.09 2.96 1.39
CA ILE A 65 -5.36 1.76 1.00
C ILE A 65 -5.58 1.48 -0.50
N ALA A 66 -4.48 1.44 -1.26
CA ALA A 66 -4.46 1.12 -2.68
C ALA A 66 -3.53 -0.06 -2.97
N ARG A 67 -3.87 -0.86 -3.98
CA ARG A 67 -3.03 -1.95 -4.51
C ARG A 67 -2.03 -1.41 -5.52
N TYR A 68 -0.85 -1.99 -5.53
CA TYR A 68 0.15 -1.74 -6.56
C TYR A 68 -0.16 -2.53 -7.84
N GLY A 69 0.18 -1.97 -9.00
CA GLY A 69 0.26 -2.73 -10.26
C GLY A 69 -0.22 -1.97 -11.50
N ASP A 70 -1.29 -1.19 -11.38
CA ASP A 70 -1.96 -0.59 -12.54
C ASP A 70 -1.46 0.83 -12.86
N LEU A 71 -1.18 1.62 -11.81
CA LEU A 71 -0.72 3.00 -11.93
C LEU A 71 0.67 3.20 -11.36
N TYR A 72 1.38 4.20 -11.88
CA TYR A 72 2.61 4.68 -11.25
C TYR A 72 2.31 5.16 -9.82
N ARG A 73 3.05 4.67 -8.83
CA ARG A 73 2.84 4.97 -7.40
C ARG A 73 2.75 6.47 -7.09
N GLY A 74 3.54 7.30 -7.76
CA GLY A 74 3.48 8.76 -7.57
C GLY A 74 2.17 9.37 -8.08
N THR A 75 1.57 8.79 -9.13
CA THR A 75 0.25 9.18 -9.63
C THR A 75 -0.82 8.83 -8.59
N VAL A 76 -0.77 7.63 -8.00
CA VAL A 76 -1.70 7.22 -6.94
C VAL A 76 -1.66 8.20 -5.77
N VAL A 77 -0.46 8.54 -5.26
CA VAL A 77 -0.29 9.51 -4.17
C VAL A 77 -0.83 10.89 -4.58
N LYS A 78 -0.51 11.35 -5.79
CA LYS A 78 -0.98 12.65 -6.30
C LYS A 78 -2.50 12.71 -6.43
N THR A 79 -3.12 11.68 -6.99
CA THR A 79 -4.58 11.62 -7.14
C THR A 79 -5.26 11.55 -5.78
N THR A 80 -4.77 10.70 -4.87
CA THR A 80 -5.28 10.61 -3.49
C THR A 80 -5.27 11.97 -2.80
N ALA A 81 -4.14 12.70 -2.88
CA ALA A 81 -4.02 14.02 -2.29
C ALA A 81 -4.98 15.08 -2.86
N LYS A 82 -5.56 14.88 -4.06
CA LYS A 82 -6.59 15.77 -4.59
C LYS A 82 -7.98 15.50 -4.01
N HIS A 83 -8.27 14.24 -3.67
CA HIS A 83 -9.59 13.79 -3.22
C HIS A 83 -9.78 13.90 -1.71
N GLY A 84 -8.70 13.96 -0.93
CA GLY A 84 -8.74 14.47 0.45
C GLY A 84 -8.09 13.57 1.49
#